data_AF-A0A836HKT5-F1
#
_entry.id   AF-A0A836HKT5-F1
#
_cell.length_a   1.000
_cell.length_b   1.000
_cell.length_c   1.000
_cell.angle_alpha   90.00
_cell.angle_beta   90.00
_cell.angle_gamma   90.00
#
_symmetry.space_group_name_H-M   'P 1'
#
loop_
_entity.id
_entity.type
_entity.pdbx_description
1 polymer ?
#
loop_
_entity_poly.entity_id
_entity_poly.type
_entity_poly.pdbx_seq_one_letter_code
_entity_poly.pdbx_strand_id
1 'polypeptide(L)'
;MPMNEPAFTTNEDRVERLRANYNEGVLCESMPTTDREERDQRCLHVSHEKLIFLFQNAMEDYSRRVKNQKVREYNEAYMWTSSLPSQSHDRKFRFPF
;
A
#
# COMPACT_ATOMS: atom_id res chain seq x y z
N MET A 1 -11.05 -10.97 -35.64
CA MET A 1 -10.94 -9.77 -34.79
C MET A 1 -9.76 -8.97 -35.30
N PRO A 2 -9.94 -7.73 -35.78
CA PRO A 2 -8.78 -6.90 -36.13
C PRO A 2 -8.00 -6.57 -34.84
N MET A 3 -6.69 -6.81 -34.84
CA MET A 3 -5.84 -6.33 -33.74
C MET A 3 -5.75 -4.81 -33.81
N ASN A 4 -5.99 -4.13 -32.69
CA ASN A 4 -5.74 -2.69 -32.59
C ASN A 4 -4.27 -2.40 -32.93
N GLU A 5 -4.04 -1.48 -33.85
CA GLU A 5 -2.70 -1.01 -34.18
C GLU A 5 -2.08 -0.29 -32.96
N PRO A 6 -0.76 -0.44 -32.72
CA PRO A 6 -0.10 0.25 -31.62
C PRO A 6 -0.14 1.76 -31.85
N ALA A 7 -0.80 2.47 -30.92
CA ALA A 7 -0.88 3.93 -30.94
C ALA A 7 0.07 4.53 -29.89
N PHE A 8 0.98 5.40 -30.34
CA PHE A 8 1.83 6.18 -29.44
C PHE A 8 1.03 7.35 -28.86
N THR A 9 1.26 7.65 -27.58
CA THR A 9 0.63 8.80 -26.92
C THR A 9 1.48 10.05 -27.11
N THR A 10 0.83 11.15 -27.46
CA THR A 10 1.43 12.49 -27.51
C THR A 10 1.01 13.38 -26.34
N ASN A 11 0.06 12.93 -25.52
CA ASN A 11 -0.35 13.63 -24.30
C ASN A 11 0.80 13.65 -23.28
N GLU A 12 1.27 14.85 -22.94
CA GLU A 12 2.44 15.08 -22.07
C GLU A 12 2.25 14.50 -20.67
N ASP A 13 1.09 14.73 -20.02
CA ASP A 13 0.78 14.17 -18.69
C ASP A 13 0.82 12.63 -18.68
N ARG A 14 0.38 12.02 -19.79
CA ARG A 14 0.43 10.56 -19.94
C ARG A 14 1.87 10.08 -20.15
N VAL A 15 2.67 10.80 -20.95
CA VAL A 15 4.09 10.48 -21.15
C VAL A 15 4.85 10.60 -19.82
N GLU A 16 4.60 11.65 -19.04
CA GLU A 16 5.25 11.87 -17.75
C GLU A 16 4.91 10.76 -16.75
N ARG A 17 3.64 10.38 -16.62
CA ARG A 17 3.24 9.24 -15.79
C ARG A 17 3.87 7.93 -16.24
N LEU A 18 3.92 7.66 -17.55
CA LEU A 18 4.56 6.45 -18.07
C LEU A 18 6.06 6.43 -17.80
N ARG A 19 6.74 7.58 -17.90
CA ARG A 19 8.16 7.72 -17.54
C ARG A 19 8.38 7.50 -16.04
N ALA A 20 7.52 8.08 -15.19
CA ALA A 20 7.59 7.87 -13.75
C ALA A 20 7.44 6.38 -13.39
N ASN A 21 6.43 5.71 -13.94
CA ASN A 21 6.20 4.29 -13.74
C ASN A 21 7.37 3.43 -14.23
N TYR A 22 7.92 3.76 -15.40
CA TYR A 22 9.08 3.05 -15.94
C TYR A 22 10.29 3.20 -15.02
N ASN A 23 10.61 4.43 -14.61
CA ASN A 23 11.74 4.71 -13.73
C ASN A 23 11.59 4.00 -12.38
N GLU A 24 10.38 4.02 -11.79
CA GLU A 24 10.09 3.28 -10.56
C GLU A 24 10.27 1.77 -10.75
N GLY A 25 9.77 1.22 -11.86
CA GLY A 25 9.93 -0.21 -12.19
C GLY A 25 11.40 -0.62 -12.30
N VAL A 26 12.21 0.15 -13.02
CA VAL A 26 13.65 -0.11 -13.15
C VAL A 26 14.35 -0.08 -11.79
N LEU A 27 13.99 0.87 -10.91
CA LEU A 27 14.54 0.93 -9.56
C LEU A 27 14.17 -0.32 -8.75
N CYS A 28 12.93 -0.78 -8.85
CA CYS A 28 12.47 -2.00 -8.18
C CYS A 28 13.17 -3.27 -8.71
N GLU A 29 13.44 -3.36 -10.01
CA GLU A 29 14.18 -4.49 -10.59
C GLU A 29 15.67 -4.50 -10.19
N SER A 30 16.25 -3.31 -9.99
CA SER A 30 17.64 -3.18 -9.52
C SER A 30 17.82 -3.45 -8.03
N MET A 31 16.74 -3.57 -7.26
CA MET A 31 16.77 -3.78 -5.81
C MET A 31 17.15 -5.23 -5.48
N PRO A 32 18.07 -5.46 -4.51
CA PRO A 32 18.34 -6.79 -4.02
C PRO A 32 17.07 -7.49 -3.52
N THR A 33 16.96 -8.80 -3.75
CA THR A 33 15.77 -9.57 -3.38
C THR A 33 15.40 -9.42 -1.90
N THR A 34 16.39 -9.39 -1.01
CA THR A 34 16.19 -9.20 0.44
C THR A 34 15.52 -7.88 0.77
N ASP A 35 15.94 -6.80 0.12
CA ASP A 35 15.43 -5.46 0.36
C ASP A 35 14.02 -5.31 -0.20
N ARG A 36 13.75 -5.98 -1.33
CA ARG A 36 12.41 -6.07 -1.92
C ARG A 36 11.45 -6.81 -1.00
N GLU A 37 11.84 -7.97 -0.49
CA GLU A 37 11.02 -8.77 0.43
C GLU A 37 10.75 -8.02 1.73
N GLU A 38 11.75 -7.31 2.28
CA GLU A 38 11.55 -6.48 3.47
C GLU A 38 10.57 -5.34 3.20
N ARG A 39 10.68 -4.68 2.05
CA ARG A 39 9.75 -3.61 1.65
C ARG A 39 8.34 -4.14 1.45
N ASP A 40 8.18 -5.28 0.80
CA ASP A 40 6.89 -5.93 0.61
C ASP A 40 6.26 -6.31 1.96
N GLN A 41 7.05 -6.87 2.89
CA GLN A 41 6.59 -7.16 4.25
C GLN A 41 6.13 -5.90 4.99
N ARG A 42 6.85 -4.78 4.84
CA ARG A 42 6.43 -3.48 5.41
C ARG A 42 5.13 -2.98 4.79
N CYS A 43 4.94 -3.15 3.49
CA CYS A 43 3.69 -2.78 2.79
C CYS A 43 2.49 -3.65 3.23
N LEU A 44 2.74 -4.90 3.61
CA LEU A 44 1.71 -5.83 4.11
C LEU A 44 1.45 -5.71 5.61
N HIS A 45 2.28 -4.95 6.35
CA HIS A 45 2.10 -4.78 7.78
C HIS A 45 1.00 -3.77 8.10
N VAL A 46 0.04 -4.19 8.91
CA VAL A 46 -1.03 -3.34 9.44
C VAL A 46 -0.95 -3.39 10.96
N SER A 47 -0.87 -2.23 11.62
CA SER A 47 -0.89 -2.16 13.08
C SER A 47 -2.22 -2.66 13.64
N HIS A 48 -2.21 -3.16 14.86
CA HIS A 48 -3.43 -3.63 15.53
C HIS A 48 -4.51 -2.53 15.59
N GLU A 49 -4.10 -1.29 15.89
CA GLU A 49 -4.97 -0.12 15.91
C GLU A 49 -5.61 0.18 14.56
N LYS A 50 -4.82 0.11 13.48
CA LYS A 50 -5.32 0.29 12.12
C LYS A 50 -6.30 -0.81 11.73
N LEU A 51 -6.06 -2.04 12.19
CA LEU A 51 -6.97 -3.17 11.95
C LEU A 51 -8.32 -2.98 12.66
N ILE A 52 -8.31 -2.54 13.92
CA ILE A 52 -9.53 -2.20 14.67
C ILE A 52 -10.28 -1.07 13.96
N PHE A 53 -9.57 0.00 13.57
CA PHE A 53 -10.16 1.12 12.83
C PHE A 53 -10.81 0.65 11.51
N LEU A 54 -10.12 -0.17 10.72
CA LEU A 54 -10.65 -0.69 9.46
C LEU A 54 -11.91 -1.54 9.70
N PHE A 55 -11.92 -2.37 10.74
CA PHE A 55 -13.08 -3.17 11.10
C PHE A 55 -14.28 -2.31 11.48
N GLN A 56 -14.09 -1.34 12.39
CA GLN A 56 -15.14 -0.41 12.80
C GLN A 56 -15.65 0.41 11.60
N ASN A 57 -14.76 0.97 10.80
CA ASN A 57 -15.10 1.74 9.61
C ASN A 57 -15.86 0.91 8.56
N ALA A 58 -15.61 -0.40 8.50
CA ALA A 58 -16.35 -1.31 7.61
C ALA A 58 -17.77 -1.60 8.09
N MET A 59 -17.98 -1.73 9.41
CA MET A 59 -19.27 -2.05 10.03
C MET A 59 -20.28 -0.90 10.01
N GLU A 60 -19.81 0.33 9.85
CA GLU A 60 -20.67 1.50 9.83
C GLU A 60 -21.50 1.64 8.54
N ASP A 61 -22.67 2.28 8.63
CA ASP A 61 -23.65 2.33 7.52
C ASP A 61 -23.41 3.46 6.50
N TYR A 62 -22.35 4.25 6.63
CA TYR A 62 -22.06 5.33 5.67
C TYR A 62 -21.50 4.81 4.33
N SER A 63 -21.67 5.64 3.29
CA SER A 63 -21.30 5.30 1.91
C SER A 63 -19.82 4.93 1.75
N ARG A 64 -19.52 4.14 0.72
CA ARG A 64 -18.13 3.76 0.34
C ARG A 64 -17.20 4.96 0.21
N ARG A 65 -17.71 6.09 -0.31
CA ARG A 65 -16.91 7.32 -0.47
C ARG A 65 -16.45 7.86 0.89
N VAL A 66 -17.33 7.85 1.89
CA VAL A 66 -17.03 8.30 3.25
C VAL A 66 -16.07 7.33 3.94
N LYS A 67 -16.27 6.01 3.78
CA LYS A 67 -15.32 4.98 4.27
C LYS A 67 -13.91 5.21 3.74
N ASN A 68 -13.78 5.46 2.43
CA ASN A 68 -12.48 5.71 1.80
C ASN A 68 -11.85 7.04 2.21
N GLN A 69 -12.68 8.04 2.53
CA GLN A 69 -12.20 9.34 3.00
C GLN A 69 -11.61 9.22 4.41
N LYS A 70 -12.33 8.57 5.33
CA LYS A 70 -11.85 8.31 6.70
C LYS A 70 -10.56 7.49 6.73
N VAL A 71 -10.41 6.50 5.83
CA VAL A 71 -9.17 5.74 5.71
C VAL A 71 -8.00 6.61 5.25
N ARG A 72 -8.23 7.56 4.34
CA ARG A 72 -7.20 8.53 3.92
C ARG A 72 -6.78 9.42 5.09
N GLU A 73 -7.75 9.98 5.79
CA GLU A 73 -7.51 10.83 6.96
C GLU A 73 -6.74 10.09 8.06
N TYR A 74 -7.11 8.84 8.34
CA TYR A 74 -6.38 7.99 9.27
C TYR A 74 -4.94 7.76 8.80
N ASN A 75 -4.72 7.42 7.52
CA ASN A 75 -3.37 7.23 7.02
C ASN A 75 -2.55 8.53 7.13
N GLU A 76 -3.08 9.67 6.70
CA GLU A 76 -2.38 10.97 6.78
C GLU A 76 -2.00 11.32 8.24
N ALA A 77 -2.89 11.06 9.20
CA ALA A 77 -2.66 11.34 10.61
C ALA A 77 -1.62 10.39 11.26
N TYR A 78 -1.52 9.14 10.81
CA TYR A 78 -0.74 8.10 11.49
C TYR A 78 0.42 7.51 10.67
N MET A 79 0.65 7.91 9.41
CA MET A 79 1.77 7.40 8.61
C MET A 79 3.16 7.83 9.14
N TRP A 80 3.24 8.80 10.06
CA TRP A 80 4.51 9.29 10.61
C TRP A 80 4.96 8.57 11.90
N THR A 81 4.12 7.73 12.50
CA THR A 81 4.45 7.05 13.77
C THR A 81 4.94 5.61 13.60
N SER A 82 5.01 5.10 12.37
CA SER A 82 5.64 3.81 12.08
C SER A 82 7.17 3.91 12.05
N SER A 83 7.77 4.42 13.13
CA SER A 83 9.12 4.01 13.49
C SER A 83 9.09 2.51 13.81
N LEU A 84 10.16 1.83 13.40
CA LEU A 84 10.35 0.38 13.46
C LEU A 84 9.78 -0.26 14.75
N PRO A 85 9.14 -1.43 14.69
CA PRO A 85 8.91 -2.19 15.91
C PRO A 85 10.27 -2.50 16.52
N SER A 86 10.54 -1.87 17.68
CA SER A 86 11.63 -2.21 18.57
C SER A 86 11.69 -3.72 18.73
N GLN A 87 12.87 -4.31 18.48
CA GLN A 87 13.15 -5.70 18.78
C GLN A 87 12.97 -5.95 20.28
N SER A 88 11.78 -6.35 20.70
CA SER A 88 11.55 -7.15 21.91
C SER A 88 10.06 -7.44 22.06
N HIS A 89 9.64 -8.65 21.74
CA HIS A 89 9.21 -9.59 22.78
C HIS A 89 8.75 -10.91 22.16
N ASP A 90 9.49 -11.97 22.50
CA ASP A 90 8.93 -13.30 22.68
C ASP A 90 7.54 -13.22 23.33
N ARG A 91 6.51 -13.80 22.71
CA ARG A 91 5.62 -14.80 23.34
C ARG A 91 4.48 -15.24 22.41
N LYS A 92 4.59 -16.52 22.05
CA LYS A 92 3.55 -17.50 21.70
C LYS A 92 2.10 -17.05 21.97
N PHE A 93 1.32 -16.86 20.92
CA PHE A 93 -0.13 -17.04 20.98
C PHE A 93 -0.52 -18.18 20.04
N ARG A 94 -0.68 -19.38 20.63
CA ARG A 94 -1.54 -20.42 20.07
C ARG A 94 -2.97 -19.94 20.30
N PHE A 95 -3.71 -19.64 19.25
CA PHE A 95 -5.17 -19.54 19.34
C PHE A 95 -5.76 -20.96 19.41
N PRO A 96 -6.58 -21.29 20.42
CA PRO A 96 -7.50 -22.41 20.31
C PRO A 96 -8.80 -21.90 19.66
N PHE A 97 -9.12 -22.48 18.49
CA PHE A 97 -10.41 -22.47 17.79
C PHE A 97 -11.09 -21.12 17.52
#